data_AF-A0A968XKF8-F1
#
_entry.id   AF-A0A968XKF8-F1
#
_cell.length_a   1.000
_cell.length_b   1.000
_cell.length_c   1.000
_cell.angle_alpha   90.00
_cell.angle_beta   90.00
_cell.angle_gamma   90.00
#
_symmetry.space_group_name_H-M   'P 1'
#
loop_
_entity.id
_entity.type
_entity.pdbx_description
1 polymer ?
#
loop_
_entity_poly.entity_id
_entity_poly.type
_entity_poly.pdbx_seq_one_letter_code
_entity_poly.pdbx_strand_id
1 'polypeptide(L)'
;TGTEETHGLITNFDLGATAPVQPVFATGTTYDSISRNLNPALNGGTKGLLAFIDGPQSRTSKNRFAPRFGFAYSLTDKMTIRGGYGLFYVPLSLEGTTIQGTNFSTSLAQSTQTNQILIGSPTVQNTNFLSNPFPAGLPAVPGTSLGNRTRLGQQVFAVEPVRENAYSQQWNLVLQRELLKNTVVDVAYVGGRGIHLPIQAAELNQLNPSMIDAARASLTTPNSCGATTTTIALTIACPSITAFFNQTVNNPFAGQLNVPGSSLNGATVTRLALLRPFPQYTSVQLFRPHWGESYYHAMQINLQRRFTNGLSATVNYTWSKSLDTGGVGNGAAFLDSTAIANIYDFKKEKSLATFDVPHRFVASWSYELPFGKKKWIGKDWGGIANAILGGWQTAGTYSWQVGTPIAITAPSFTVGLGNATYRPNRLEGDPIPSISDARDTVRNGGVWFNTALFQTPADYVFGSGSRTYNDVRRDNYKNLNLSLLKSFYWDEGAQKLQFRAEFLNAFNWVVLGTPVSSVGSGAPNANLTGFGQIRTQGNTPRNVQLVLRYTF
;
A
#
# COMPACT_ATOMS: atom_id res chain seq x y z
N THR A 1 -33.45 21.29 -20.08
CA THR A 1 -32.71 22.52 -20.38
C THR A 1 -32.16 23.05 -19.08
N GLY A 2 -30.84 23.04 -18.96
CA GLY A 2 -30.09 23.20 -17.72
C GLY A 2 -28.72 22.57 -17.91
N THR A 3 -28.06 22.98 -19.00
CA THR A 3 -26.69 22.62 -19.33
C THR A 3 -25.78 23.34 -18.34
N GLU A 4 -25.23 22.62 -17.37
CA GLU A 4 -23.96 23.03 -16.76
C GLU A 4 -22.90 22.97 -17.88
N GLU A 5 -22.67 24.11 -18.52
CA GLU A 5 -21.49 24.35 -19.33
C GLU A 5 -20.25 24.28 -18.44
N THR A 6 -19.72 23.07 -18.27
CA THR A 6 -18.35 22.87 -17.83
C THR A 6 -17.42 23.26 -18.99
N HIS A 7 -17.19 24.55 -19.18
CA HIS A 7 -15.97 25.05 -19.83
C HIS A 7 -14.78 24.83 -18.88
N GLY A 8 -14.54 23.56 -18.54
CA GLY A 8 -13.49 23.14 -17.62
C GLY A 8 -12.16 23.13 -18.35
N LEU A 9 -11.41 24.23 -18.26
CA LEU A 9 -10.03 24.33 -18.71
C LEU A 9 -9.21 23.22 -18.02
N ILE A 10 -8.89 22.19 -18.79
CA ILE A 10 -8.07 21.07 -18.34
C ILE A 10 -6.64 21.58 -18.19
N THR A 11 -6.01 21.35 -17.04
CA THR A 11 -4.62 21.77 -16.77
C THR A 11 -3.67 20.59 -16.86
N ASN A 12 -2.53 20.73 -17.53
CA ASN A 12 -1.44 19.74 -17.48
C ASN A 12 -0.17 20.38 -16.92
N PHE A 13 0.73 19.58 -16.34
CA PHE A 13 2.02 20.07 -15.87
C PHE A 13 3.09 19.75 -16.90
N ASP A 14 3.62 20.80 -17.53
CA ASP A 14 4.76 20.68 -18.44
C ASP A 14 6.06 20.70 -17.63
N LEU A 15 6.72 19.55 -17.55
CA LEU A 15 7.98 19.37 -16.82
C LEU A 15 9.16 20.12 -17.45
N GLY A 16 9.12 20.42 -18.76
CA GLY A 16 10.23 21.02 -19.51
C GLY A 16 10.11 22.53 -19.74
N ALA A 17 8.90 23.07 -19.60
CA ALA A 17 8.63 24.50 -19.72
C ALA A 17 9.36 25.31 -18.63
N THR A 18 9.91 26.46 -19.02
CA THR A 18 10.50 27.41 -18.08
C THR A 18 9.39 28.20 -17.39
N ALA A 19 9.38 28.22 -16.06
CA ALA A 19 8.40 28.95 -15.27
C ALA A 19 8.55 30.47 -15.44
N PRO A 20 7.45 31.24 -15.39
CA PRO A 20 7.48 32.70 -15.50
C PRO A 20 8.04 33.38 -14.25
N VAL A 21 8.29 32.62 -13.18
CA VAL A 21 9.04 33.11 -12.02
C VAL A 21 10.51 32.83 -12.26
N GLN A 22 11.18 33.85 -12.77
CA GLN A 22 12.62 33.89 -12.72
C GLN A 22 13.03 34.36 -11.32
N PRO A 23 13.93 33.65 -10.63
CA PRO A 23 14.61 34.17 -9.44
C PRO A 23 15.03 35.61 -9.70
N VAL A 24 14.40 36.58 -9.02
CA VAL A 24 14.85 37.96 -9.14
C VAL A 24 16.11 38.08 -8.30
N PHE A 25 17.24 38.00 -8.99
CA PHE A 25 18.48 38.51 -8.48
C PHE A 25 18.34 40.02 -8.45
N ALA A 26 17.75 40.56 -7.39
CA ALA A 26 17.84 41.99 -7.16
C ALA A 26 19.34 42.32 -7.18
N THR A 27 19.74 43.17 -8.12
CA THR A 27 21.11 43.65 -8.25
C THR A 27 21.54 44.23 -6.89
N GLY A 28 22.28 43.44 -6.11
CA GLY A 28 22.72 43.81 -4.75
C GLY A 28 22.34 42.85 -3.61
N THR A 29 21.42 41.88 -3.78
CA THR A 29 21.18 40.86 -2.75
C THR A 29 22.09 39.66 -2.93
N THR A 30 22.94 39.40 -1.93
CA THR A 30 23.75 38.19 -1.79
C THR A 30 22.84 36.98 -1.57
N TYR A 31 22.33 36.40 -2.65
CA TYR A 31 21.73 35.06 -2.61
C TYR A 31 22.83 33.99 -2.43
N ASP A 32 22.51 32.95 -1.65
CA ASP A 32 23.43 31.86 -1.26
C ASP A 32 24.14 31.29 -2.49
N SER A 33 25.44 31.56 -2.62
CA SER A 33 26.26 31.12 -3.76
C SER A 33 26.32 29.60 -3.86
N ILE A 34 26.24 28.90 -2.73
CA ILE A 34 26.19 27.44 -2.65
C ILE A 34 24.93 26.90 -3.31
N SER A 35 23.76 27.42 -2.96
CA SER A 35 22.48 27.02 -3.58
C SER A 35 22.49 27.23 -5.09
N ARG A 36 23.05 28.35 -5.58
CA ARG A 36 23.19 28.63 -7.03
C ARG A 36 24.11 27.66 -7.74
N ASN A 37 25.25 27.36 -7.14
CA ASN A 37 26.24 26.48 -7.74
C ASN A 37 25.71 25.04 -7.81
N LEU A 38 24.99 24.60 -6.78
CA LEU A 38 24.41 23.27 -6.72
C LEU A 38 23.15 23.14 -7.58
N ASN A 39 22.31 24.17 -7.68
CA ASN A 39 21.13 24.18 -8.54
C ASN A 39 21.18 25.31 -9.59
N PRO A 40 21.81 25.07 -10.76
CA PRO A 40 21.90 26.06 -11.84
C PRO A 40 20.56 26.54 -12.41
N ALA A 41 19.46 25.78 -12.20
CA ALA A 41 18.11 26.20 -12.60
C ALA A 41 17.68 27.49 -11.90
N LEU A 42 18.31 27.83 -10.78
CA LEU A 42 18.10 29.11 -10.11
C LEU A 42 18.62 30.29 -10.95
N ASN A 43 19.64 30.11 -11.80
CA ASN A 43 20.21 31.18 -12.63
C ASN A 43 19.56 31.28 -14.03
N GLY A 44 19.13 30.14 -14.59
CA GLY A 44 18.60 30.02 -15.96
C GLY A 44 17.07 29.90 -16.05
N GLY A 45 16.39 30.03 -14.92
CA GLY A 45 14.94 29.86 -14.80
C GLY A 45 14.53 28.45 -14.40
N THR A 46 13.61 28.37 -13.44
CA THR A 46 13.10 27.09 -12.95
C THR A 46 12.26 26.40 -14.02
N LYS A 47 12.31 25.07 -14.06
CA LYS A 47 11.50 24.25 -14.95
C LYS A 47 10.19 23.87 -14.27
N GLY A 48 9.19 23.44 -15.03
CA GLY A 48 7.89 23.03 -14.51
C GLY A 48 6.87 24.16 -14.54
N LEU A 49 5.81 23.97 -15.32
CA LEU A 49 4.73 24.95 -15.47
C LEU A 49 3.37 24.28 -15.58
N LEU A 50 2.37 24.87 -14.93
CA LEU A 50 0.98 24.50 -15.19
C LEU A 50 0.53 25.15 -16.51
N ALA A 51 0.21 24.32 -17.50
CA ALA A 51 -0.32 24.71 -18.79
C ALA A 51 -1.83 24.44 -18.85
N PHE A 52 -2.60 25.40 -19.36
CA PHE A 52 -4.00 25.17 -19.73
C PHE A 52 -4.03 24.55 -21.12
N ILE A 53 -4.71 23.41 -21.25
CA ILE A 53 -4.75 22.64 -22.49
C ILE A 53 -6.19 22.47 -22.97
N ASP A 54 -6.39 22.67 -24.28
CA ASP A 54 -7.64 22.34 -24.97
C ASP A 54 -7.52 20.91 -25.53
N GLY A 55 -7.60 19.92 -24.64
CA GLY A 55 -7.46 18.51 -25.01
C GLY A 55 -7.29 17.57 -23.82
N PRO A 56 -7.13 16.26 -24.08
CA PRO A 56 -6.98 15.28 -22.99
C PRO A 56 -5.65 15.48 -22.25
N GLN A 57 -5.71 15.47 -20.92
CA GLN A 57 -4.54 15.49 -20.00
C GLN A 57 -3.54 14.36 -20.25
N SER A 58 -4.03 13.23 -20.74
CA SER A 58 -3.21 12.06 -21.04
C SER A 58 -3.75 11.32 -22.25
N ARG A 59 -2.85 10.74 -23.05
CA ARG A 59 -3.20 9.90 -24.18
C ARG A 59 -2.74 8.47 -23.92
N THR A 60 -3.55 7.50 -24.33
CA THR A 60 -3.20 6.08 -24.33
C THR A 60 -3.09 5.57 -25.76
N SER A 61 -2.26 4.55 -25.99
CA SER A 61 -2.16 3.93 -27.31
C SER A 61 -3.49 3.30 -27.72
N LYS A 62 -3.91 3.54 -28.97
CA LYS A 62 -5.13 2.95 -29.56
C LYS A 62 -4.91 1.51 -30.05
N ASN A 63 -3.66 1.09 -30.22
CA ASN A 63 -3.32 -0.23 -30.72
C ASN A 63 -3.19 -1.21 -29.56
N ARG A 64 -4.20 -2.06 -29.39
CA ARG A 64 -4.30 -3.04 -28.32
C ARG A 64 -4.37 -4.45 -28.90
N PHE A 65 -3.22 -5.11 -29.01
CA PHE A 65 -3.16 -6.51 -29.42
C PHE A 65 -3.16 -7.42 -28.19
N ALA A 66 -4.21 -8.24 -28.04
CA ALA A 66 -4.44 -9.07 -26.86
C ALA A 66 -4.53 -10.56 -27.25
N PRO A 67 -3.39 -11.21 -27.57
CA PRO A 67 -3.39 -12.61 -27.99
C PRO A 67 -3.87 -13.52 -26.86
N ARG A 68 -4.63 -14.54 -27.24
CA ARG A 68 -5.10 -15.60 -26.35
C ARG A 68 -5.02 -16.92 -27.08
N PHE A 69 -4.37 -17.88 -26.46
CA PHE A 69 -4.28 -19.23 -26.99
C PHE A 69 -4.39 -20.22 -25.84
N GLY A 70 -4.95 -21.38 -26.14
CA GLY A 70 -5.10 -22.45 -25.19
C GLY A 70 -5.13 -23.79 -25.90
N PHE A 71 -4.82 -24.84 -25.14
CA PHE A 71 -4.88 -26.21 -25.61
C PHE A 71 -5.46 -27.10 -24.52
N ALA A 72 -6.08 -28.18 -24.95
CA ALA A 72 -6.49 -29.28 -24.09
C ALA A 72 -6.21 -30.58 -24.82
N TYR A 73 -5.59 -31.54 -24.14
CA TYR A 73 -5.24 -32.83 -24.71
C TYR A 73 -5.48 -33.94 -23.69
N SER A 74 -6.18 -34.99 -24.12
CA SER A 74 -6.37 -36.21 -23.33
C SER A 74 -5.17 -37.12 -23.57
N LEU A 75 -4.29 -37.22 -22.57
CA LEU A 75 -3.13 -38.12 -22.60
C LEU A 75 -3.59 -39.57 -22.48
N THR A 76 -4.63 -39.81 -21.65
CA THR A 76 -5.34 -41.08 -21.51
C THR A 76 -6.82 -40.79 -21.21
N ASP A 77 -7.65 -41.83 -21.15
CA ASP A 77 -9.04 -41.81 -20.68
C ASP A 77 -9.24 -41.13 -19.31
N LYS A 78 -8.19 -41.14 -18.46
CA LYS A 78 -8.19 -40.62 -17.09
C LYS A 78 -7.28 -39.43 -16.88
N MET A 79 -6.52 -39.00 -17.88
CA MET A 79 -5.53 -37.93 -17.76
C MET A 79 -5.71 -36.89 -18.86
N THR A 80 -5.88 -35.64 -18.45
CA THR A 80 -5.99 -34.50 -19.36
C THR A 80 -4.95 -33.45 -18.98
N ILE A 81 -4.24 -32.93 -19.98
CA ILE A 81 -3.40 -31.74 -19.84
C ILE A 81 -4.11 -30.56 -20.50
N ARG A 82 -4.14 -29.42 -19.82
CA ARG A 82 -4.71 -28.17 -20.34
C ARG A 82 -3.74 -27.05 -20.06
N GLY A 83 -3.59 -26.12 -21.00
CA GLY A 83 -2.76 -24.95 -20.78
C GLY A 83 -3.26 -23.78 -21.60
N GLY A 84 -2.83 -22.60 -21.22
CA GLY A 84 -3.20 -21.39 -21.93
C GLY A 84 -2.36 -20.20 -21.54
N TYR A 85 -2.44 -19.20 -22.40
CA TYR A 85 -1.88 -17.87 -22.21
C TYR A 85 -2.89 -16.84 -22.69
N GLY A 86 -2.98 -15.73 -21.96
CA GLY A 86 -3.76 -14.58 -22.38
C GLY A 86 -3.14 -13.27 -21.93
N LEU A 87 -3.22 -12.28 -22.81
CA LEU A 87 -2.96 -10.87 -22.49
C LEU A 87 -4.29 -10.14 -22.30
N PHE A 88 -4.37 -9.34 -21.23
CA PHE A 88 -5.56 -8.61 -20.83
C PHE A 88 -5.20 -7.16 -20.53
N TYR A 89 -5.72 -6.21 -21.31
CA TYR A 89 -5.58 -4.79 -20.98
C TYR A 89 -6.48 -4.43 -19.81
N VAL A 90 -5.94 -3.66 -18.87
CA VAL A 90 -6.70 -3.11 -17.75
C VAL A 90 -7.42 -1.86 -18.25
N PRO A 91 -8.76 -1.75 -18.10
CA PRO A 91 -9.48 -0.58 -18.55
C PRO A 91 -9.19 0.61 -17.61
N LEU A 92 -8.90 1.77 -18.21
CA LEU A 92 -8.61 3.03 -17.51
C LEU A 92 -9.73 3.44 -16.54
N SER A 93 -10.99 3.06 -16.81
CA SER A 93 -12.14 3.36 -15.95
C SER A 93 -12.10 2.64 -14.59
N LEU A 94 -11.48 1.45 -14.51
CA LEU A 94 -11.25 0.75 -13.24
C LEU A 94 -10.13 1.38 -12.42
N GLU A 95 -9.36 2.29 -13.01
CA GLU A 95 -8.43 3.14 -12.27
C GLU A 95 -9.14 4.30 -11.54
N GLY A 96 -10.48 4.42 -11.58
CA GLY A 96 -11.21 5.40 -10.77
C GLY A 96 -10.79 6.85 -11.04
N THR A 97 -10.51 7.17 -12.31
CA THR A 97 -9.99 8.49 -12.71
C THR A 97 -11.10 9.54 -12.69
N THR A 98 -11.46 10.06 -11.51
CA THR A 98 -11.48 11.51 -11.40
C THR A 98 -10.00 11.86 -11.44
N ILE A 99 -9.48 12.18 -12.63
CA ILE A 99 -8.22 12.90 -12.67
C ILE A 99 -8.55 14.14 -11.85
N GLN A 100 -7.94 14.27 -10.66
CA GLN A 100 -7.86 15.58 -10.04
C GLN A 100 -6.98 16.38 -11.00
N GLY A 101 -7.58 16.86 -12.09
CA GLY A 101 -7.12 18.09 -12.67
C GLY A 101 -7.01 19.04 -11.49
N THR A 102 -6.06 19.96 -11.56
CA THR A 102 -6.08 21.10 -10.67
C THR A 102 -7.27 22.01 -11.02
N ASN A 103 -8.46 21.42 -11.19
CA ASN A 103 -9.76 22.03 -10.99
C ASN A 103 -9.56 22.99 -9.85
N PHE A 104 -9.87 24.24 -10.12
CA PHE A 104 -9.72 25.29 -9.15
C PHE A 104 -10.71 25.04 -8.01
N SER A 105 -10.31 24.21 -7.07
CA SER A 105 -11.03 23.94 -5.84
C SER A 105 -10.46 24.87 -4.79
N THR A 106 -11.29 25.82 -4.36
CA THR A 106 -11.09 26.42 -3.05
C THR A 106 -11.46 25.37 -2.03
N SER A 107 -10.47 24.88 -1.28
CA SER A 107 -10.75 24.14 -0.07
C SER A 107 -11.59 25.04 0.84
N LEU A 108 -12.86 24.67 1.08
CA LEU A 108 -13.67 25.24 2.16
C LEU A 108 -13.06 24.97 3.54
N ALA A 109 -12.04 24.11 3.63
CA ALA A 109 -11.22 23.99 4.82
C ALA A 109 -10.09 25.03 4.75
N GLN A 110 -10.27 26.16 5.45
CA GLN A 110 -9.17 26.62 6.28
C GLN A 110 -8.94 25.51 7.31
N SER A 111 -8.01 24.59 7.03
CA SER A 111 -7.34 23.91 8.13
C SER A 111 -6.43 24.97 8.74
N THR A 112 -6.98 25.78 9.64
CA THR A 112 -6.14 26.14 10.76
C THR A 112 -5.90 24.81 11.46
N GLN A 113 -4.65 24.33 11.46
CA GLN A 113 -4.24 23.56 12.63
C GLN A 113 -4.66 24.44 13.79
N THR A 114 -5.65 24.00 14.58
CA THR A 114 -5.75 24.43 15.95
C THR A 114 -4.40 24.04 16.54
N ASN A 115 -3.43 24.97 16.46
CA ASN A 115 -2.24 24.92 17.28
C ASN A 115 -2.80 24.68 18.68
N GLN A 116 -2.51 23.50 19.23
CA GLN A 116 -2.97 23.12 20.55
C GLN A 116 -2.70 24.30 21.46
N ILE A 117 -3.79 24.84 22.00
CA ILE A 117 -3.75 25.99 22.87
C ILE A 117 -2.87 25.59 24.05
N LEU A 118 -1.71 26.24 24.17
CA LEU A 118 -1.01 26.27 25.44
C LEU A 118 -1.92 27.04 26.40
N ILE A 119 -2.46 26.33 27.40
CA ILE A 119 -3.30 26.92 28.45
C ILE A 119 -2.47 28.01 29.14
N GLY A 120 -2.82 29.29 28.93
CA GLY A 120 -2.13 30.42 29.58
C GLY A 120 -2.18 31.79 28.90
N SER A 121 -2.73 31.96 27.69
CA SER A 121 -2.83 33.29 27.06
C SER A 121 -4.23 33.92 27.25
N PRO A 122 -4.36 35.13 27.82
CA PRO A 122 -5.65 35.72 28.22
C PRO A 122 -6.45 36.37 27.07
N THR A 123 -6.07 36.17 25.81
CA THR A 123 -6.78 36.78 24.67
C THR A 123 -6.83 35.81 23.50
N VAL A 124 -7.88 34.98 23.44
CA VAL A 124 -8.16 34.13 22.27
C VAL A 124 -9.36 34.74 21.54
N GLN A 125 -9.10 35.47 20.45
CA GLN A 125 -10.15 35.76 19.47
C GLN A 125 -10.38 34.50 18.63
N ASN A 126 -11.37 33.71 19.03
CA ASN A 126 -11.85 32.62 18.21
C ASN A 126 -12.68 33.23 17.07
N THR A 127 -12.08 33.44 15.91
CA THR A 127 -12.73 34.15 14.79
C THR A 127 -13.62 33.26 13.95
N ASN A 128 -13.54 31.93 14.05
CA ASN A 128 -14.23 30.99 13.16
C ASN A 128 -15.28 30.19 13.94
N PHE A 129 -16.53 30.67 13.96
CA PHE A 129 -17.66 29.98 14.61
C PHE A 129 -18.38 29.04 13.62
N LEU A 130 -19.01 27.96 14.10
CA LEU A 130 -19.92 27.16 13.27
C LEU A 130 -21.09 27.98 12.70
N SER A 131 -21.48 29.06 13.40
CA SER A 131 -22.50 30.01 12.94
C SER A 131 -22.01 30.95 11.83
N ASN A 132 -20.70 31.16 11.71
CA ASN A 132 -20.08 31.90 10.63
C ASN A 132 -18.69 31.31 10.32
N PRO A 133 -18.65 30.18 9.60
CA PRO A 133 -17.39 29.47 9.37
C PRO A 133 -16.45 30.21 8.42
N PHE A 134 -16.94 31.26 7.73
CA PHE A 134 -16.18 32.10 6.81
C PHE A 134 -16.41 33.60 7.09
N PRO A 135 -15.92 34.14 8.21
CA PRO A 135 -16.16 35.54 8.58
C PRO A 135 -15.52 36.53 7.60
N ALA A 136 -14.44 36.11 6.92
CA ALA A 136 -13.77 36.86 5.86
C ALA A 136 -14.33 36.55 4.46
N GLY A 137 -15.44 35.80 4.36
CA GLY A 137 -16.00 35.32 3.11
C GLY A 137 -15.26 34.12 2.51
N LEU A 138 -15.81 33.59 1.43
CA LEU A 138 -15.14 32.54 0.64
C LEU A 138 -14.03 33.19 -0.19
N PRO A 139 -12.77 32.70 -0.11
CA PRO A 139 -11.73 33.19 -0.99
C PRO A 139 -12.15 32.95 -2.44
N ALA A 140 -12.10 34.00 -3.26
CA ALA A 140 -12.45 33.89 -4.66
C ALA A 140 -11.53 32.87 -5.35
N VAL A 141 -12.13 31.98 -6.14
CA VAL A 141 -11.38 31.06 -6.99
C VAL A 141 -10.67 31.90 -8.06
N PRO A 142 -9.32 31.93 -8.13
CA PRO A 142 -8.63 32.79 -9.09
C PRO A 142 -8.95 32.43 -10.56
N GLY A 143 -9.45 31.22 -10.82
CA GLY A 143 -9.63 30.71 -12.17
C GLY A 143 -8.33 30.82 -12.98
N THR A 144 -8.45 31.03 -14.28
CA THR A 144 -7.27 31.18 -15.17
C THR A 144 -6.65 32.57 -15.16
N SER A 145 -7.13 33.50 -14.32
CA SER A 145 -6.63 34.89 -14.26
C SER A 145 -5.13 34.99 -13.95
N LEU A 146 -4.58 33.97 -13.26
CA LEU A 146 -3.15 33.90 -12.94
C LEU A 146 -2.33 33.26 -14.07
N GLY A 147 -2.97 32.69 -15.09
CA GLY A 147 -2.32 32.03 -16.22
C GLY A 147 -1.24 31.05 -15.77
N ASN A 148 -0.06 31.15 -16.38
CA ASN A 148 1.14 30.37 -16.07
C ASN A 148 1.67 30.56 -14.64
N ARG A 149 1.16 31.55 -13.87
CA ARG A 149 1.51 31.76 -12.46
C ARG A 149 0.58 31.02 -11.48
N THR A 150 -0.39 30.28 -12.00
CA THR A 150 -1.31 29.46 -11.20
C THR A 150 -0.54 28.42 -10.38
N ARG A 151 -0.94 28.23 -9.11
CA ARG A 151 -0.39 27.24 -8.16
C ARG A 151 1.08 27.41 -7.77
N LEU A 152 1.76 28.46 -8.20
CA LEU A 152 3.09 28.78 -7.70
C LEU A 152 3.07 28.95 -6.18
N GLY A 153 4.05 28.35 -5.49
CA GLY A 153 4.09 28.29 -4.02
C GLY A 153 3.11 27.28 -3.40
N GLN A 154 2.45 26.44 -4.20
CA GLN A 154 1.54 25.39 -3.72
C GLN A 154 1.94 24.02 -4.27
N GLN A 155 1.21 22.99 -3.85
CA GLN A 155 1.30 21.66 -4.42
C GLN A 155 0.62 21.63 -5.79
N VAL A 156 1.23 20.89 -6.72
CA VAL A 156 0.70 20.61 -8.05
C VAL A 156 0.51 19.11 -8.23
N PHE A 157 -0.60 18.73 -8.87
CA PHE A 157 -0.81 17.37 -9.38
C PHE A 157 -0.53 17.36 -10.88
N ALA A 158 0.39 16.50 -11.29
CA ALA A 158 0.78 16.25 -12.66
C ALA A 158 0.20 14.91 -13.13
N VAL A 159 0.00 14.77 -14.44
CA VAL A 159 -0.38 13.50 -15.05
C VAL A 159 0.59 13.20 -16.17
N GLU A 160 0.93 11.93 -16.35
CA GLU A 160 1.81 11.50 -17.44
C GLU A 160 1.14 11.82 -18.80
N PRO A 161 1.77 12.64 -19.67
CA PRO A 161 1.14 13.06 -20.93
C PRO A 161 0.83 11.90 -21.87
N VAL A 162 1.66 10.85 -21.82
CA VAL A 162 1.50 9.61 -22.58
C VAL A 162 1.54 8.45 -21.61
N ARG A 163 0.38 7.82 -21.39
CA ARG A 163 0.27 6.62 -20.55
C ARG A 163 0.33 5.38 -21.43
N GLU A 164 1.20 4.45 -21.06
CA GLU A 164 1.19 3.12 -21.64
C GLU A 164 -0.05 2.36 -21.18
N ASN A 165 -0.68 1.57 -22.04
CA ASN A 165 -1.84 0.78 -21.59
C ASN A 165 -1.37 -0.24 -20.56
N ALA A 166 -1.93 -0.22 -19.36
CA ALA A 166 -1.72 -1.25 -18.35
C ALA A 166 -2.23 -2.60 -18.87
N TYR A 167 -1.48 -3.68 -18.66
CA TYR A 167 -1.91 -5.02 -19.04
C TYR A 167 -1.40 -6.11 -18.10
N SER A 168 -2.14 -7.20 -18.06
CA SER A 168 -1.80 -8.43 -17.35
C SER A 168 -1.62 -9.56 -18.36
N GLN A 169 -0.49 -10.25 -18.26
CA GLN A 169 -0.26 -11.53 -18.91
C GLN A 169 -0.54 -12.63 -17.90
N GLN A 170 -1.30 -13.64 -18.31
CA GLN A 170 -1.63 -14.79 -17.48
C GLN A 170 -1.32 -16.06 -18.26
N TRP A 171 -0.73 -17.04 -17.60
CA TRP A 171 -0.49 -18.36 -18.18
C TRP A 171 -0.70 -19.44 -17.15
N ASN A 172 -1.12 -20.60 -17.61
CA ASN A 172 -1.31 -21.76 -16.76
C ASN A 172 -1.03 -23.06 -17.50
N LEU A 173 -0.63 -24.07 -16.75
CA LEU A 173 -0.50 -25.44 -17.19
C LEU A 173 -1.09 -26.34 -16.11
N VAL A 174 -2.07 -27.17 -16.48
CA VAL A 174 -2.84 -28.00 -15.57
C VAL A 174 -2.77 -29.45 -16.03
N LEU A 175 -2.38 -30.33 -15.13
CA LEU A 175 -2.51 -31.77 -15.28
C LEU A 175 -3.65 -32.25 -14.39
N GLN A 176 -4.71 -32.75 -15.00
CA GLN A 176 -5.87 -33.33 -14.33
C GLN A 176 -5.83 -34.86 -14.47
N ARG A 177 -6.05 -35.57 -13.37
CA ARG A 177 -6.10 -37.04 -13.35
C ARG A 177 -7.22 -37.57 -12.45
N GLU A 178 -7.96 -38.57 -12.93
CA GLU A 178 -8.72 -39.45 -12.03
C GLU A 178 -7.73 -40.33 -11.25
N LEU A 179 -7.57 -40.04 -9.96
CA LEU A 179 -6.58 -40.71 -9.09
C LEU A 179 -7.12 -42.04 -8.56
N LEU A 180 -8.36 -42.02 -8.09
CA LEU A 180 -9.12 -43.18 -7.61
C LEU A 180 -10.55 -43.05 -8.12
N LYS A 181 -11.35 -44.12 -8.04
CA LYS A 181 -12.78 -44.06 -8.37
C LYS A 181 -13.44 -42.91 -7.60
N ASN A 182 -14.08 -42.00 -8.33
CA ASN A 182 -14.75 -40.79 -7.82
C ASN A 182 -13.84 -39.72 -7.21
N THR A 183 -12.52 -39.79 -7.42
CA THR A 183 -11.54 -38.83 -6.91
C THR A 183 -10.69 -38.28 -8.05
N VAL A 184 -10.72 -36.97 -8.24
CA VAL A 184 -9.93 -36.25 -9.24
C VAL A 184 -8.87 -35.40 -8.53
N VAL A 185 -7.68 -35.35 -9.10
CA VAL A 185 -6.62 -34.44 -8.70
C VAL A 185 -6.21 -33.55 -9.87
N ASP A 186 -6.10 -32.25 -9.61
CA ASP A 186 -5.52 -31.27 -10.51
C ASP A 186 -4.22 -30.75 -9.90
N VAL A 187 -3.15 -30.75 -10.70
CA VAL A 187 -1.90 -30.05 -10.38
C VAL A 187 -1.70 -28.96 -11.42
N ALA A 188 -1.69 -27.72 -10.98
CA ALA A 188 -1.59 -26.55 -11.85
C ALA A 188 -0.37 -25.70 -11.51
N TYR A 189 0.38 -25.31 -12.53
CA TYR A 189 1.24 -24.14 -12.47
C TYR A 189 0.46 -22.94 -13.01
N VAL A 190 0.45 -21.86 -12.26
CA VAL A 190 -0.22 -20.60 -12.61
C VAL A 190 0.80 -19.47 -12.51
N GLY A 191 0.93 -18.69 -13.57
CA GLY A 191 1.79 -17.52 -13.60
C GLY A 191 1.06 -16.28 -14.08
N GLY A 192 1.47 -15.14 -13.56
CA GLY A 192 0.93 -13.83 -13.91
C GLY A 192 2.00 -12.76 -13.89
N ARG A 193 1.92 -11.83 -14.85
CA ARG A 193 2.75 -10.63 -14.88
C ARG A 193 1.89 -9.41 -15.20
N GLY A 194 1.88 -8.43 -14.31
CA GLY A 194 1.31 -7.10 -14.57
C GLY A 194 2.40 -6.16 -15.05
N ILE A 195 2.13 -5.39 -16.11
CA ILE A 195 3.05 -4.44 -16.71
C ILE A 195 2.31 -3.12 -16.94
N HIS A 196 3.02 -2.01 -16.73
CA HIS A 196 2.48 -0.66 -16.78
C HIS A 196 1.29 -0.45 -15.85
N LEU A 197 1.30 -1.14 -14.71
CA LEU A 197 0.26 -0.99 -13.71
C LEU A 197 0.34 0.42 -13.11
N PRO A 198 -0.80 1.05 -12.83
CA PRO A 198 -0.80 2.32 -12.13
C PRO A 198 -0.29 2.10 -10.69
N ILE A 199 0.67 2.92 -10.28
CA ILE A 199 1.00 3.12 -8.87
C ILE A 199 0.17 4.29 -8.33
N GLN A 200 0.23 4.61 -7.04
CA GLN A 200 -0.62 5.68 -6.48
C GLN A 200 -0.16 7.09 -6.88
N ALA A 201 1.10 7.43 -6.58
CA ALA A 201 1.69 8.71 -6.94
C ALA A 201 3.22 8.66 -6.88
N ALA A 202 3.88 9.57 -7.61
CA ALA A 202 5.32 9.81 -7.53
C ALA A 202 5.61 11.29 -7.27
N GLU A 203 6.46 11.62 -6.31
CA GLU A 203 6.85 13.00 -6.00
C GLU A 203 8.01 13.43 -6.92
N LEU A 204 7.72 14.18 -7.97
CA LEU A 204 8.72 14.66 -8.92
C LEU A 204 9.59 15.78 -8.34
N ASN A 205 9.14 16.44 -7.27
CA ASN A 205 9.92 17.42 -6.53
C ASN A 205 10.82 16.80 -5.45
N GLN A 206 11.06 15.48 -5.49
CA GLN A 206 12.00 14.80 -4.62
C GLN A 206 13.42 15.31 -4.87
N LEU A 207 14.16 15.61 -3.79
CA LEU A 207 15.57 15.99 -3.88
C LEU A 207 16.38 14.89 -4.57
N ASN A 208 17.10 15.26 -5.62
CA ASN A 208 17.94 14.32 -6.35
C ASN A 208 19.08 13.79 -5.45
N PRO A 209 19.32 12.46 -5.36
CA PRO A 209 20.45 11.90 -4.64
C PRO A 209 21.80 12.57 -4.95
N SER A 210 22.03 12.98 -6.20
CA SER A 210 23.26 13.68 -6.56
C SER A 210 23.43 15.03 -5.85
N MET A 211 22.32 15.72 -5.50
CA MET A 211 22.36 16.96 -4.72
C MET A 211 22.72 16.70 -3.27
N ILE A 212 22.36 15.53 -2.74
CA ILE A 212 22.79 15.10 -1.41
C ILE A 212 24.29 14.84 -1.40
N ASP A 213 24.81 14.14 -2.41
CA ASP A 213 26.24 13.87 -2.52
C ASP A 213 27.04 15.16 -2.73
N ALA A 214 26.55 16.07 -3.57
CA ALA A 214 27.17 17.38 -3.77
C ALA A 214 27.12 18.25 -2.50
N ALA A 215 26.04 18.20 -1.73
CA ALA A 215 25.94 18.87 -0.43
C ALA A 215 26.98 18.32 0.56
N ARG A 216 27.14 16.98 0.65
CA ARG A 216 28.18 16.37 1.49
C ARG A 216 29.58 16.77 1.06
N ALA A 217 29.86 16.79 -0.25
CA ALA A 217 31.14 17.23 -0.78
C ALA A 217 31.41 18.70 -0.41
N SER A 218 30.40 19.57 -0.48
CA SER A 218 30.55 20.98 -0.10
C SER A 218 30.96 21.14 1.37
N LEU A 219 30.42 20.35 2.30
CA LEU A 219 30.76 20.41 3.73
C LEU A 219 32.22 20.06 4.04
N THR A 220 32.90 19.32 3.17
CA THR A 220 34.32 18.99 3.34
C THR A 220 35.26 20.12 2.95
N THR A 221 34.74 21.16 2.28
CA THR A 221 35.52 22.35 1.90
C THR A 221 35.40 23.45 2.98
N PRO A 222 36.51 24.00 3.52
CA PRO A 222 36.49 24.88 4.70
C PRO A 222 35.66 26.19 4.60
N ASN A 223 35.23 26.61 3.40
CA ASN A 223 34.63 27.92 3.15
C ASN A 223 33.21 27.87 2.53
N SER A 224 32.56 26.71 2.56
CA SER A 224 31.31 26.44 1.83
C SER A 224 30.02 26.81 2.58
N CYS A 225 30.10 27.57 3.67
CA CYS A 225 28.95 28.15 4.36
C CYS A 225 29.36 29.59 4.73
N GLY A 226 28.82 30.57 4.01
CA GLY A 226 29.42 31.90 3.88
C GLY A 226 29.82 32.59 5.18
N ALA A 227 31.10 32.94 5.28
CA ALA A 227 31.59 33.98 6.18
C ALA A 227 31.90 35.22 5.33
N THR A 228 31.14 36.30 5.48
CA THR A 228 31.58 37.63 5.05
C THR A 228 32.57 38.15 6.07
N THR A 229 33.77 38.48 5.60
CA THR A 229 34.89 39.06 6.33
C THR A 229 34.47 40.17 7.30
N THR A 230 34.67 39.97 8.61
CA THR A 230 35.63 40.71 9.45
C THR A 230 35.58 40.21 10.90
N THR A 231 36.77 39.84 11.39
CA THR A 231 37.31 39.80 12.77
C THR A 231 36.35 39.56 13.96
N ILE A 232 36.75 38.57 14.79
CA ILE A 232 36.24 38.16 16.11
C ILE A 232 35.18 37.04 16.05
N ALA A 233 35.68 35.82 16.22
CA ALA A 233 35.02 34.58 16.66
C ALA A 233 33.47 34.58 16.69
N LEU A 234 32.86 34.12 15.60
CA LEU A 234 31.47 33.65 15.59
C LEU A 234 31.36 32.39 14.71
N THR A 235 31.63 31.25 15.36
CA THR A 235 31.15 29.90 15.02
C THR A 235 29.65 30.00 14.70
N ILE A 236 29.18 29.65 13.50
CA ILE A 236 28.69 28.31 13.13
C ILE A 236 28.91 28.11 11.63
N ALA A 237 29.98 27.38 11.27
CA ALA A 237 30.02 26.58 10.06
C ALA A 237 29.01 25.43 10.23
N CYS A 238 28.24 25.03 9.21
CA CYS A 238 27.30 23.91 9.32
C CYS A 238 28.07 22.62 9.67
N PRO A 239 27.99 22.07 10.89
CA PRO A 239 28.80 20.92 11.27
C PRO A 239 28.20 19.60 10.77
N SER A 240 26.99 19.64 10.21
CA SER A 240 26.25 18.46 9.73
C SER A 240 25.47 18.75 8.44
N ILE A 241 25.18 17.68 7.70
CA ILE A 241 24.31 17.70 6.51
C ILE A 241 22.90 18.25 6.83
N THR A 242 22.45 18.06 8.07
CA THR A 242 21.17 18.57 8.57
C THR A 242 21.19 20.07 8.75
N ALA A 243 22.25 20.62 9.33
CA ALA A 243 22.43 22.07 9.40
C ALA A 243 22.53 22.68 8.00
N PHE A 244 23.21 22.01 7.06
CA PHE A 244 23.34 22.48 5.67
C PHE A 244 21.99 22.64 4.97
N PHE A 245 21.13 21.61 5.02
CA PHE A 245 19.84 21.64 4.33
C PHE A 245 18.80 22.49 5.05
N ASN A 246 18.83 22.54 6.38
CA ASN A 246 17.92 23.36 7.18
C ASN A 246 18.37 24.81 7.32
N GLN A 247 19.56 25.18 6.82
CA GLN A 247 20.00 26.57 6.83
C GLN A 247 19.00 27.44 6.07
N THR A 248 18.48 28.44 6.78
CA THR A 248 17.61 29.47 6.23
C THR A 248 18.46 30.46 5.43
N VAL A 249 18.13 30.62 4.15
CA VAL A 249 18.81 31.52 3.21
C VAL A 249 17.81 32.50 2.59
N ASN A 250 18.30 33.60 2.03
CA ASN A 250 17.47 34.57 1.31
C ASN A 250 16.67 33.86 0.22
N ASN A 251 15.36 34.12 0.17
CA ASN A 251 14.48 33.46 -0.77
C ASN A 251 14.38 34.26 -2.08
N PRO A 252 14.84 33.72 -3.23
CA PRO A 252 14.77 34.43 -4.50
C PRO A 252 13.34 34.57 -5.03
N PHE A 253 12.39 33.83 -4.47
CA PHE A 253 10.96 33.89 -4.81
C PHE A 253 10.15 34.80 -3.88
N ALA A 254 10.79 35.46 -2.91
CA ALA A 254 10.12 36.30 -1.92
C ALA A 254 9.27 37.39 -2.61
N GLY A 255 7.98 37.43 -2.27
CA GLY A 255 7.04 38.40 -2.85
C GLY A 255 6.67 38.15 -4.32
N GLN A 256 7.21 37.10 -4.95
CA GLN A 256 6.94 36.76 -6.35
C GLN A 256 5.84 35.71 -6.51
N LEU A 257 5.52 34.96 -5.45
CA LEU A 257 4.53 33.88 -5.51
C LEU A 257 3.13 34.43 -5.26
N ASN A 258 2.17 33.97 -6.06
CA ASN A 258 0.80 34.51 -6.11
C ASN A 258 -0.09 34.03 -4.94
N VAL A 259 0.50 33.61 -3.82
CA VAL A 259 -0.21 32.93 -2.72
C VAL A 259 0.26 33.50 -1.37
N PRO A 260 -0.55 34.39 -0.75
CA PRO A 260 -0.33 34.82 0.62
C PRO A 260 -0.30 33.61 1.57
N GLY A 261 0.71 33.52 2.44
CA GLY A 261 0.84 32.43 3.42
C GLY A 261 1.50 31.14 2.90
N SER A 262 1.93 31.07 1.63
CA SER A 262 2.79 29.96 1.17
C SER A 262 4.11 29.94 1.96
N SER A 263 4.55 28.76 2.37
CA SER A 263 5.85 28.55 3.01
C SER A 263 7.04 28.92 2.11
N LEU A 264 6.81 29.13 0.82
CA LEU A 264 7.81 29.52 -0.17
C LEU A 264 7.79 31.01 -0.51
N ASN A 265 6.91 31.82 0.10
CA ASN A 265 6.77 33.26 -0.22
C ASN A 265 7.40 34.19 0.85
N GLY A 266 7.96 33.62 1.93
CA GLY A 266 8.67 34.37 2.96
C GLY A 266 9.97 35.00 2.46
N ALA A 267 10.51 35.98 3.19
CA ALA A 267 11.80 36.62 2.86
C ALA A 267 12.97 35.62 2.85
N THR A 268 12.85 34.53 3.60
CA THR A 268 13.83 33.46 3.67
C THR A 268 13.17 32.09 3.53
N VAL A 269 13.96 31.10 3.12
CA VAL A 269 13.54 29.70 2.89
C VAL A 269 14.69 28.77 3.25
N THR A 270 14.43 27.50 3.56
CA THR A 270 15.51 26.52 3.76
C THR A 270 16.26 26.25 2.45
N ARG A 271 17.57 26.03 2.54
CA ARG A 271 18.40 25.63 1.40
C ARG A 271 17.83 24.40 0.69
N LEU A 272 17.30 23.44 1.45
CA LEU A 272 16.65 22.25 0.91
C LEU A 272 15.54 22.56 -0.09
N ALA A 273 14.68 23.54 0.19
CA ALA A 273 13.59 23.90 -0.70
C ALA A 273 14.10 24.41 -2.06
N LEU A 274 15.24 25.10 -2.06
CA LEU A 274 15.86 25.67 -3.26
C LEU A 274 16.64 24.65 -4.09
N LEU A 275 17.08 23.56 -3.47
CA LEU A 275 17.82 22.49 -4.15
C LEU A 275 16.92 21.43 -4.81
N ARG A 276 15.60 21.54 -4.62
CA ARG A 276 14.66 20.64 -5.29
C ARG A 276 14.55 20.95 -6.80
N PRO A 277 14.10 19.99 -7.63
CA PRO A 277 13.95 20.19 -9.08
C PRO A 277 12.95 21.30 -9.44
N PHE A 278 11.89 21.46 -8.64
CA PHE A 278 10.81 22.42 -8.83
C PHE A 278 10.67 23.31 -7.57
N PRO A 279 11.65 24.18 -7.28
CA PRO A 279 11.72 24.91 -6.01
C PRO A 279 10.64 25.99 -5.86
N GLN A 280 9.95 26.34 -6.94
CA GLN A 280 8.80 27.25 -6.97
C GLN A 280 7.47 26.57 -6.54
N TYR A 281 7.47 25.26 -6.30
CA TYR A 281 6.31 24.49 -5.84
C TYR A 281 6.63 23.78 -4.52
N THR A 282 5.64 23.62 -3.63
CA THR A 282 5.86 22.87 -2.38
C THR A 282 5.97 21.37 -2.62
N SER A 283 5.33 20.88 -3.68
CA SER A 283 5.25 19.46 -4.09
C SER A 283 4.76 19.37 -5.54
N VAL A 284 5.24 18.39 -6.31
CA VAL A 284 4.81 18.06 -7.67
C VAL A 284 4.51 16.57 -7.74
N GLN A 285 3.26 16.19 -7.50
CA GLN A 285 2.83 14.79 -7.46
C GLN A 285 2.38 14.33 -8.84
N LEU A 286 3.12 13.41 -9.45
CA LEU A 286 2.66 12.67 -10.62
C LEU A 286 1.62 11.64 -10.18
N PHE A 287 0.37 11.88 -10.57
CA PHE A 287 -0.77 11.04 -10.20
C PHE A 287 -0.87 9.81 -11.11
N ARG A 288 -0.84 8.64 -10.47
CA ARG A 288 -0.97 7.33 -11.11
C ARG A 288 -0.15 7.14 -12.38
N PRO A 289 1.19 7.28 -12.32
CA PRO A 289 2.02 6.92 -13.46
C PRO A 289 1.99 5.40 -13.69
N HIS A 290 2.16 5.00 -14.95
CA HIS A 290 2.03 3.61 -15.38
C HIS A 290 3.39 2.88 -15.30
N TRP A 291 4.02 2.96 -14.13
CA TRP A 291 5.38 2.43 -13.90
C TRP A 291 5.37 1.08 -13.18
N GLY A 292 4.24 0.69 -12.61
CA GLY A 292 4.13 -0.47 -11.74
C GLY A 292 4.24 -1.81 -12.46
N GLU A 293 4.84 -2.77 -11.79
CA GLU A 293 4.88 -4.16 -12.23
C GLU A 293 4.43 -5.11 -11.11
N SER A 294 3.84 -6.24 -11.49
CA SER A 294 3.53 -7.34 -10.58
C SER A 294 3.97 -8.68 -11.17
N TYR A 295 4.32 -9.60 -10.29
CA TYR A 295 4.82 -10.93 -10.63
C TYR A 295 4.15 -11.94 -9.70
N TYR A 296 3.51 -12.95 -10.26
CA TYR A 296 2.87 -14.01 -9.50
C TYR A 296 3.23 -15.36 -10.11
N HIS A 297 3.66 -16.29 -9.26
CA HIS A 297 3.85 -17.68 -9.64
C HIS A 297 3.29 -18.59 -8.55
N ALA A 298 2.56 -19.62 -8.93
CA ALA A 298 1.99 -20.57 -8.01
C ALA A 298 1.96 -21.99 -8.56
N MET A 299 2.17 -22.95 -7.67
CA MET A 299 1.72 -24.33 -7.81
C MET A 299 0.42 -24.49 -7.02
N GLN A 300 -0.61 -25.01 -7.65
CA GLN A 300 -1.90 -25.32 -7.03
C GLN A 300 -2.17 -26.80 -7.15
N ILE A 301 -2.61 -27.41 -6.06
CA ILE A 301 -3.08 -28.80 -6.02
C ILE A 301 -4.52 -28.75 -5.54
N ASN A 302 -5.43 -29.28 -6.35
CA ASN A 302 -6.83 -29.44 -6.01
C ASN A 302 -7.20 -30.92 -6.04
N LEU A 303 -7.68 -31.46 -4.93
CA LEU A 303 -8.17 -32.82 -4.82
C LEU A 303 -9.66 -32.77 -4.54
N GLN A 304 -10.46 -33.37 -5.41
CA GLN A 304 -11.90 -33.43 -5.28
C GLN A 304 -12.38 -34.88 -5.23
N ARG A 305 -13.05 -35.25 -4.15
CA ARG A 305 -13.77 -36.51 -4.02
C ARG A 305 -15.27 -36.25 -4.10
N ARG A 306 -15.92 -36.83 -5.10
CA ARG A 306 -17.39 -36.79 -5.23
C ARG A 306 -18.04 -37.61 -4.11
N PHE A 307 -19.24 -37.19 -3.68
CA PHE A 307 -19.97 -37.88 -2.61
C PHE A 307 -20.15 -39.36 -2.92
N THR A 308 -19.46 -40.22 -2.19
CA THR A 308 -19.62 -41.67 -2.25
C THR A 308 -19.31 -42.31 -0.91
N ASN A 309 -20.08 -43.32 -0.54
CA ASN A 309 -20.00 -44.01 0.75
C ASN A 309 -20.05 -43.02 1.94
N GLY A 310 -20.88 -41.99 1.84
CA GLY A 310 -21.07 -40.98 2.88
C GLY A 310 -20.05 -39.83 2.88
N LEU A 311 -18.96 -39.89 2.11
CA LEU A 311 -17.90 -38.87 2.12
C LEU A 311 -17.87 -38.05 0.84
N SER A 312 -17.90 -36.73 0.99
CA SER A 312 -17.49 -35.73 -0.02
C SER A 312 -16.40 -34.85 0.58
N ALA A 313 -15.36 -34.56 -0.20
CA ALA A 313 -14.26 -33.72 0.27
C ALA A 313 -13.62 -32.95 -0.88
N THR A 314 -13.16 -31.73 -0.58
CA THR A 314 -12.31 -30.93 -1.45
C THR A 314 -11.12 -30.42 -0.66
N VAL A 315 -9.91 -30.63 -1.18
CA VAL A 315 -8.66 -30.18 -0.57
C VAL A 315 -7.89 -29.35 -1.58
N ASN A 316 -7.57 -28.12 -1.20
CA ASN A 316 -6.81 -27.18 -2.00
C ASN A 316 -5.52 -26.84 -1.27
N TYR A 317 -4.40 -26.91 -2.00
CA TYR A 317 -3.12 -26.41 -1.55
C TYR A 317 -2.55 -25.46 -2.61
N THR A 318 -2.06 -24.31 -2.18
CA THR A 318 -1.39 -23.34 -3.04
C THR A 318 -0.03 -23.04 -2.44
N TRP A 319 1.01 -23.26 -3.22
CA TRP A 319 2.34 -22.73 -2.98
C TRP A 319 2.58 -21.60 -3.96
N SER A 320 2.77 -20.36 -3.48
CA SER A 320 2.90 -19.20 -4.35
C SER A 320 3.99 -18.23 -3.93
N LYS A 321 4.32 -17.31 -4.83
CA LYS A 321 5.14 -16.14 -4.55
C LYS A 321 4.63 -14.96 -5.37
N SER A 322 4.40 -13.86 -4.69
CA SER A 322 3.94 -12.59 -5.26
C SER A 322 4.95 -11.49 -4.99
N LEU A 323 5.39 -10.81 -6.04
CA LEU A 323 6.25 -9.63 -5.98
C LEU A 323 5.57 -8.47 -6.69
N ASP A 324 5.80 -7.24 -6.24
CA ASP A 324 5.36 -6.05 -6.96
C ASP A 324 6.23 -4.82 -6.61
N THR A 325 6.11 -3.76 -7.41
CA THR A 325 6.80 -2.47 -7.23
C THR A 325 5.90 -1.40 -6.59
N GLY A 326 4.87 -1.78 -5.82
CA GLY A 326 3.86 -0.87 -5.28
C GLY A 326 2.71 -0.59 -6.25
N GLY A 327 2.39 -1.53 -7.14
CA GLY A 327 1.25 -1.41 -8.07
C GLY A 327 -0.09 -1.65 -7.38
N VAL A 328 -1.13 -0.90 -7.77
CA VAL A 328 -2.49 -1.11 -7.24
C VAL A 328 -3.05 -2.41 -7.83
N GLY A 329 -2.90 -3.52 -7.10
CA GLY A 329 -3.67 -4.73 -7.34
C GLY A 329 -5.14 -4.48 -6.97
N ASN A 330 -5.98 -4.22 -7.98
CA ASN A 330 -7.44 -4.31 -7.92
C ASN A 330 -8.12 -3.53 -6.76
N GLY A 331 -8.46 -2.25 -6.98
CA GLY A 331 -9.55 -1.54 -6.28
C GLY A 331 -9.40 -1.23 -4.77
N ALA A 332 -8.43 -1.82 -4.07
CA ALA A 332 -8.19 -1.57 -2.65
C ALA A 332 -7.05 -0.56 -2.46
N ALA A 333 -7.25 0.67 -2.92
CA ALA A 333 -6.36 1.82 -2.65
C ALA A 333 -6.22 2.16 -1.15
N PHE A 334 -6.87 1.40 -0.25
CA PHE A 334 -6.93 1.62 1.18
C PHE A 334 -6.04 0.69 2.02
N LEU A 335 -5.41 -0.33 1.42
CA LEU A 335 -4.67 -1.36 2.18
C LEU A 335 -3.16 -1.43 1.91
N ASP A 336 -2.67 -0.77 0.86
CA ASP A 336 -1.23 -0.75 0.57
C ASP A 336 -0.73 0.69 0.44
N SER A 337 0.25 1.04 1.27
CA SER A 337 1.03 2.26 1.12
C SER A 337 1.99 2.05 -0.05
N THR A 338 1.48 2.25 -1.26
CA THR A 338 2.20 2.21 -2.54
C THR A 338 3.12 3.41 -2.79
N ALA A 339 3.40 4.18 -1.74
CA ALA A 339 4.27 5.34 -1.78
C ALA A 339 5.70 4.94 -2.16
N ILE A 340 6.26 5.63 -3.15
CA ILE A 340 7.64 5.44 -3.58
C ILE A 340 8.58 6.11 -2.57
N ALA A 341 9.63 5.40 -2.15
CA ALA A 341 10.65 5.97 -1.27
C ALA A 341 11.69 6.78 -2.07
N ASN A 342 12.10 6.28 -3.25
CA ASN A 342 13.07 6.95 -4.11
C ASN A 342 12.64 6.86 -5.58
N ILE A 343 12.18 7.97 -6.15
CA ILE A 343 11.74 8.03 -7.57
C ILE A 343 12.92 7.87 -8.54
N TYR A 344 14.15 8.18 -8.10
CA TYR A 344 15.37 8.06 -8.90
C TYR A 344 15.90 6.62 -8.97
N ASP A 345 15.39 5.71 -8.13
CA ASP A 345 15.77 4.29 -8.13
C ASP A 345 14.54 3.40 -7.94
N PHE A 346 13.60 3.51 -8.88
CA PHE A 346 12.34 2.76 -8.84
C PHE A 346 12.53 1.24 -8.83
N LYS A 347 13.67 0.72 -9.32
CA LYS A 347 13.97 -0.71 -9.31
C LYS A 347 14.01 -1.28 -7.88
N LYS A 348 14.40 -0.46 -6.89
CA LYS A 348 14.42 -0.85 -5.46
C LYS A 348 13.02 -0.95 -4.84
N GLU A 349 11.97 -0.52 -5.55
CA GLU A 349 10.58 -0.68 -5.09
C GLU A 349 10.08 -2.14 -5.23
N LYS A 350 10.77 -2.98 -6.01
CA LYS A 350 10.43 -4.40 -6.18
C LYS A 350 10.65 -5.16 -4.87
N SER A 351 9.58 -5.67 -4.28
CA SER A 351 9.61 -6.46 -3.05
C SER A 351 8.54 -7.54 -3.04
N LEU A 352 8.45 -8.34 -1.97
CA LEU A 352 7.27 -9.17 -1.74
C LEU A 352 6.02 -8.31 -1.68
N ALA A 353 4.94 -8.79 -2.28
CA ALA A 353 3.65 -8.12 -2.17
C ALA A 353 3.19 -8.14 -0.71
N THR A 354 2.50 -7.10 -0.25
CA THR A 354 1.96 -7.01 1.12
C THR A 354 0.89 -8.08 1.41
N PHE A 355 0.33 -8.68 0.36
CA PHE A 355 -0.64 -9.78 0.38
C PHE A 355 -0.03 -11.13 -0.03
N ASP A 356 1.29 -11.24 -0.12
CA ASP A 356 1.96 -12.50 -0.45
C ASP A 356 1.68 -13.59 0.60
N VAL A 357 1.07 -14.69 0.16
CA VAL A 357 0.80 -15.87 0.99
C VAL A 357 1.49 -17.07 0.36
N PRO A 358 2.68 -17.47 0.86
CA PRO A 358 3.47 -18.48 0.18
C PRO A 358 2.84 -19.85 0.28
N HIS A 359 2.17 -20.18 1.38
CA HIS A 359 1.46 -21.44 1.52
C HIS A 359 0.04 -21.20 2.04
N ARG A 360 -0.94 -21.76 1.34
CA ARG A 360 -2.34 -21.76 1.74
C ARG A 360 -2.92 -23.16 1.56
N PHE A 361 -3.57 -23.67 2.59
CA PHE A 361 -4.24 -24.96 2.62
C PHE A 361 -5.70 -24.75 3.04
N VAL A 362 -6.63 -25.29 2.26
CA VAL A 362 -8.05 -25.29 2.60
C VAL A 362 -8.61 -26.68 2.34
N ALA A 363 -9.16 -27.32 3.36
CA ALA A 363 -9.87 -28.59 3.25
C ALA A 363 -11.31 -28.38 3.68
N SER A 364 -12.25 -28.85 2.87
CA SER A 364 -13.67 -28.87 3.19
C SER A 364 -14.21 -30.28 3.03
N TRP A 365 -15.03 -30.74 3.96
CA TRP A 365 -15.60 -32.08 3.91
C TRP A 365 -17.03 -32.13 4.43
N SER A 366 -17.74 -33.15 4.00
CA SER A 366 -18.97 -33.63 4.61
C SER A 366 -18.91 -35.15 4.65
N TYR A 367 -19.08 -35.72 5.84
CA TYR A 367 -19.03 -37.16 6.07
C TYR A 367 -20.22 -37.62 6.89
N GLU A 368 -21.07 -38.45 6.28
CA GLU A 368 -22.05 -39.24 7.01
C GLU A 368 -21.32 -40.37 7.73
N LEU A 369 -21.37 -40.38 9.06
CA LEU A 369 -20.68 -41.39 9.83
C LEU A 369 -21.26 -42.78 9.52
N PRO A 370 -20.42 -43.83 9.55
CA PRO A 370 -20.82 -45.17 9.13
C PRO A 370 -21.67 -45.91 10.19
N PHE A 371 -22.27 -45.19 11.13
CA PHE A 371 -23.05 -45.74 12.24
C PHE A 371 -24.56 -45.64 12.00
N GLY A 372 -25.29 -46.70 12.30
CA GLY A 372 -26.76 -46.74 12.31
C GLY A 372 -27.38 -47.78 11.39
N LYS A 373 -28.71 -47.84 11.43
CA LYS A 373 -29.53 -48.76 10.63
C LYS A 373 -29.20 -48.60 9.14
N LYS A 374 -28.95 -49.73 8.46
CA LYS A 374 -28.51 -49.79 7.05
C LYS A 374 -27.14 -49.11 6.75
N LYS A 375 -26.33 -48.79 7.76
CA LYS A 375 -24.92 -48.36 7.58
C LYS A 375 -23.97 -49.54 7.84
N TRP A 376 -22.66 -49.32 7.63
CA TRP A 376 -21.63 -50.36 7.82
C TRP A 376 -21.62 -50.87 9.26
N ILE A 377 -21.59 -49.96 10.25
CA ILE A 377 -21.58 -50.31 11.67
C ILE A 377 -22.99 -50.11 12.22
N GLY A 378 -23.56 -51.15 12.83
CA GLY A 378 -24.92 -51.08 13.38
C GLY A 378 -26.04 -51.29 12.37
N LYS A 379 -25.77 -52.06 11.30
CA LYS A 379 -26.71 -52.39 10.22
C LYS A 379 -28.11 -52.76 10.72
N ASP A 380 -28.15 -53.56 11.79
CA ASP A 380 -29.38 -54.11 12.39
C ASP A 380 -29.82 -53.38 13.66
N TRP A 381 -29.21 -52.22 13.98
CA TRP A 381 -29.62 -51.44 15.14
C TRP A 381 -31.07 -50.96 14.99
N GLY A 382 -31.90 -51.39 15.92
CA GLY A 382 -33.27 -50.90 16.13
C GLY A 382 -33.37 -50.03 17.38
N GLY A 383 -34.56 -49.42 17.56
CA GLY A 383 -34.92 -48.71 18.79
C GLY A 383 -33.90 -47.66 19.25
N ILE A 384 -33.59 -47.68 20.55
CA ILE A 384 -32.77 -46.68 21.23
C ILE A 384 -31.33 -46.64 20.71
N ALA A 385 -30.75 -47.79 20.36
CA ALA A 385 -29.37 -47.86 19.88
C ALA A 385 -29.18 -47.04 18.58
N ASN A 386 -30.09 -47.18 17.61
CA ASN A 386 -30.06 -46.37 16.40
C ASN A 386 -30.44 -44.90 16.67
N ALA A 387 -31.39 -44.65 17.57
CA ALA A 387 -31.78 -43.29 17.96
C ALA A 387 -30.60 -42.50 18.55
N ILE A 388 -29.70 -43.14 19.31
CA ILE A 388 -28.53 -42.50 19.91
C ILE A 388 -27.33 -42.48 18.94
N LEU A 389 -27.00 -43.62 18.34
CA LEU A 389 -25.73 -43.78 17.62
C LEU A 389 -25.83 -43.65 16.08
N GLY A 390 -27.03 -43.69 15.50
CA GLY A 390 -27.23 -43.61 14.04
C GLY A 390 -27.40 -42.18 13.49
N GLY A 391 -27.28 -41.96 12.18
CA GLY A 391 -27.68 -40.68 11.57
C GLY A 391 -26.83 -39.46 11.94
N TRP A 392 -25.61 -39.70 12.44
CA TRP A 392 -24.61 -38.65 12.65
C TRP A 392 -23.91 -38.28 11.34
N GLN A 393 -23.66 -37.00 11.17
CA GLN A 393 -22.88 -36.45 10.07
C GLN A 393 -21.96 -35.37 10.62
N THR A 394 -20.75 -35.29 10.08
CA THR A 394 -19.83 -34.18 10.32
C THR A 394 -19.61 -33.43 9.03
N ALA A 395 -19.50 -32.11 9.11
CA ALA A 395 -19.01 -31.28 8.03
C ALA A 395 -18.03 -30.27 8.60
N GLY A 396 -17.09 -29.81 7.80
CA GLY A 396 -16.13 -28.83 8.30
C GLY A 396 -15.30 -28.20 7.21
N THR A 397 -14.67 -27.09 7.60
CA THR A 397 -13.69 -26.37 6.79
C THR A 397 -12.47 -26.08 7.64
N TYR A 398 -11.33 -26.62 7.26
CA TYR A 398 -10.04 -26.27 7.83
C TYR A 398 -9.29 -25.35 6.88
N SER A 399 -8.86 -24.20 7.39
CA SER A 399 -8.12 -23.19 6.65
C SER A 399 -6.83 -22.89 7.39
N TRP A 400 -5.71 -23.03 6.69
CA TRP A 400 -4.40 -22.64 7.17
C TRP A 400 -3.69 -21.82 6.10
N GLN A 401 -3.01 -20.75 6.49
CA GLN A 401 -2.10 -20.06 5.62
C GLN A 401 -0.97 -19.39 6.39
N VAL A 402 0.16 -19.22 5.70
CA VAL A 402 1.25 -18.38 6.19
C VAL A 402 0.78 -16.92 6.26
N GLY A 403 1.23 -16.21 7.30
CA GLY A 403 0.95 -14.78 7.45
C GLY A 403 1.51 -13.95 6.30
N THR A 404 0.84 -12.84 6.01
CA THR A 404 1.30 -11.90 4.98
C THR A 404 2.50 -11.08 5.48
N PRO A 405 3.38 -10.57 4.59
CA PRO A 405 4.49 -9.71 4.98
C PRO A 405 4.02 -8.44 5.68
N ILE A 406 4.88 -7.91 6.54
CA ILE A 406 4.65 -6.62 7.22
C ILE A 406 5.54 -5.57 6.56
N ALA A 407 4.94 -4.44 6.19
CA ALA A 407 5.71 -3.29 5.73
C ALA A 407 6.30 -2.53 6.93
N ILE A 408 7.63 -2.44 6.98
CA ILE A 408 8.33 -1.71 8.03
C ILE A 408 8.61 -0.29 7.53
N THR A 409 8.18 0.68 8.33
CA THR A 409 8.34 2.11 8.04
C THR A 409 9.29 2.75 9.03
N ALA A 410 9.86 3.89 8.66
CA ALA A 410 10.62 4.74 9.56
C ALA A 410 9.96 6.13 9.65
N PRO A 411 10.07 6.81 10.80
CA PRO A 411 9.60 8.17 10.97
C PRO A 411 10.38 9.12 10.08
N SER A 412 9.71 10.18 9.65
CA SER A 412 10.28 11.27 8.88
C SER A 412 11.08 12.22 9.79
N PHE A 413 12.17 11.75 10.40
CA PHE A 413 13.13 12.68 11.00
C PHE A 413 14.03 13.33 9.93
N THR A 414 14.04 12.75 8.73
CA THR A 414 14.66 13.26 7.51
C THR A 414 13.75 14.24 6.76
N VAL A 415 13.23 15.25 7.46
CA VAL A 415 12.26 16.20 6.92
C VAL A 415 12.76 16.82 5.61
N GLY A 416 12.01 16.62 4.52
CA GLY A 416 12.10 17.45 3.32
C GLY A 416 12.85 16.87 2.11
N LEU A 417 13.22 15.58 2.10
CA LEU A 417 13.67 14.93 0.86
C LEU A 417 12.57 14.92 -0.22
N GLY A 418 11.30 15.01 0.16
CA GLY A 418 10.19 14.93 -0.79
C GLY A 418 9.91 13.50 -1.25
N ASN A 419 10.17 12.50 -0.43
CA ASN A 419 9.64 11.15 -0.62
C ASN A 419 8.25 11.02 0.00
N ALA A 420 7.43 10.14 -0.58
CA ALA A 420 6.09 9.83 -0.08
C ALA A 420 6.12 8.83 1.11
N THR A 421 7.21 8.07 1.28
CA THR A 421 7.41 7.16 2.42
C THR A 421 8.89 7.01 2.78
N TYR A 422 9.19 6.71 4.04
CA TYR A 422 10.54 6.48 4.56
C TYR A 422 10.68 5.03 5.01
N ARG A 423 11.79 4.40 4.61
CA ARG A 423 12.14 3.03 5.00
C ARG A 423 13.33 3.04 5.94
N PRO A 424 13.39 2.13 6.92
CA PRO A 424 14.59 1.97 7.72
C PRO A 424 15.74 1.37 6.92
N ASN A 425 16.95 1.47 7.48
CA ASN A 425 18.04 0.60 7.08
C ASN A 425 17.75 -0.82 7.53
N ARG A 426 18.03 -1.79 6.66
CA ARG A 426 18.08 -3.20 7.01
C ARG A 426 19.52 -3.57 7.33
N LEU A 427 19.78 -3.97 8.57
CA LEU A 427 21.08 -4.48 9.02
C LEU A 427 21.18 -5.99 8.79
N GLU A 428 22.41 -6.50 8.70
CA GLU A 428 22.70 -7.92 8.70
C GLU A 428 22.53 -8.50 10.12
N GLY A 429 22.05 -9.74 10.20
CA GLY A 429 21.84 -10.46 11.44
C GLY A 429 20.71 -11.46 11.33
N ASP A 430 20.57 -12.27 12.38
CA ASP A 430 19.66 -13.40 12.37
C ASP A 430 18.21 -12.97 12.69
N PRO A 431 17.23 -13.37 11.86
CA PRO A 431 15.83 -13.21 12.20
C PRO A 431 15.43 -14.16 13.33
N ILE A 432 14.22 -13.98 13.87
CA ILE A 432 13.63 -14.99 14.75
C ILE A 432 13.40 -16.27 13.92
N PRO A 433 13.88 -17.45 14.34
CA PRO A 433 13.96 -18.62 13.47
C PRO A 433 12.61 -19.18 13.00
N SER A 434 11.58 -19.06 13.84
CA SER A 434 10.27 -19.62 13.54
C SER A 434 9.11 -18.80 14.11
N ILE A 435 7.92 -19.06 13.58
CA ILE A 435 6.67 -18.47 14.08
C ILE A 435 6.35 -18.93 15.52
N SER A 436 6.75 -20.14 15.90
CA SER A 436 6.61 -20.63 17.28
C SER A 436 7.49 -19.82 18.23
N ASP A 437 8.75 -19.59 17.87
CA ASP A 437 9.67 -18.80 18.68
C ASP A 437 9.21 -17.35 18.80
N ALA A 438 8.65 -16.78 17.73
CA ALA A 438 8.04 -15.46 17.74
C ALA A 438 6.85 -15.40 18.72
N ARG A 439 5.99 -16.44 18.74
CA ARG A 439 4.86 -16.53 19.68
C ARG A 439 5.33 -16.66 21.12
N ASP A 440 6.36 -17.45 21.38
CA ASP A 440 6.88 -17.63 22.74
C ASP A 440 7.62 -16.37 23.22
N THR A 441 8.31 -15.67 22.32
CA THR A 441 8.91 -14.37 22.61
C THR A 441 7.83 -13.36 23.01
N VAL A 442 6.74 -13.24 22.25
CA VAL A 442 5.62 -12.33 22.58
C VAL A 442 4.91 -12.73 23.88
N ARG A 443 4.72 -14.04 24.14
CA ARG A 443 4.16 -14.51 25.42
C ARG A 443 5.00 -14.11 26.63
N ASN A 444 6.31 -14.02 26.45
CA ASN A 444 7.26 -13.60 27.48
C ASN A 444 7.51 -12.08 27.49
N GLY A 445 6.63 -11.29 26.86
CA GLY A 445 6.72 -9.81 26.84
C GLY A 445 7.72 -9.23 25.83
N GLY A 446 8.30 -10.07 24.96
CA GLY A 446 9.25 -9.67 23.93
C GLY A 446 8.59 -9.22 22.62
N VAL A 447 9.41 -9.15 21.56
CA VAL A 447 9.03 -8.67 20.22
C VAL A 447 8.78 -9.82 19.24
N TRP A 448 7.91 -9.60 18.25
CA TRP A 448 7.48 -10.59 17.26
C TRP A 448 8.54 -10.92 16.20
N PHE A 449 9.47 -10.01 15.96
CA PHE A 449 10.59 -10.18 15.04
C PHE A 449 11.80 -9.47 15.63
N ASN A 450 13.00 -9.80 15.14
CA ASN A 450 14.22 -9.17 15.61
C ASN A 450 14.25 -7.69 15.17
N THR A 451 13.94 -6.80 16.11
CA THR A 451 13.84 -5.35 15.86
C THR A 451 15.21 -4.70 15.68
N ALA A 452 16.29 -5.33 16.18
CA ALA A 452 17.65 -4.82 16.03
C ALA A 452 18.13 -4.82 14.57
N LEU A 453 17.45 -5.56 13.68
CA LEU A 453 17.75 -5.57 12.25
C LEU A 453 17.25 -4.31 11.52
N PHE A 454 16.54 -3.42 12.21
CA PHE A 454 15.96 -2.22 11.63
C PHE A 454 16.45 -0.98 12.36
N GLN A 455 17.14 -0.11 11.62
CA GLN A 455 17.67 1.14 12.15
C GLN A 455 17.10 2.33 11.38
N THR A 456 16.81 3.42 12.09
CA THR A 456 16.49 4.70 11.44
C THR A 456 17.66 5.13 10.56
N PRO A 457 17.44 5.48 9.27
CA PRO A 457 18.51 5.97 8.41
C PRO A 457 19.08 7.29 8.95
N ALA A 458 20.35 7.56 8.63
CA ALA A 458 20.94 8.86 8.92
C ALA A 458 20.23 9.98 8.11
N ASP A 459 20.36 11.21 8.58
CA ASP A 459 19.76 12.35 7.90
C ASP A 459 20.25 12.49 6.46
N TYR A 460 19.31 12.77 5.57
CA TYR A 460 19.44 12.86 4.12
C TYR A 460 20.05 11.60 3.49
N VAL A 461 19.77 10.42 4.06
CA VAL A 461 20.10 9.12 3.47
C VAL A 461 18.82 8.35 3.23
N PHE A 462 18.66 7.78 2.02
CA PHE A 462 17.59 6.83 1.76
C PHE A 462 17.87 5.52 2.49
N GLY A 463 16.86 5.00 3.20
CA GLY A 463 16.98 3.71 3.87
C GLY A 463 17.32 2.58 2.92
N SER A 464 18.19 1.67 3.35
CA SER A 464 18.59 0.49 2.56
C SER A 464 17.52 -0.61 2.50
N GLY A 465 16.48 -0.52 3.33
CA GLY A 465 15.45 -1.54 3.46
C GLY A 465 14.51 -1.65 2.26
N SER A 466 13.99 -2.87 2.04
CA SER A 466 12.90 -3.12 1.10
C SER A 466 11.55 -2.76 1.72
N ARG A 467 10.49 -2.71 0.91
CA ARG A 467 9.12 -2.41 1.39
C ARG A 467 8.60 -3.50 2.33
N THR A 468 8.95 -4.76 2.08
CA THR A 468 8.56 -5.94 2.87
C THR A 468 9.67 -6.99 2.86
N TYR A 469 9.60 -7.93 3.79
CA TYR A 469 10.63 -8.96 3.98
C TYR A 469 9.99 -10.35 4.11
N ASN A 470 10.75 -11.40 3.78
CA ASN A 470 10.25 -12.77 3.88
C ASN A 470 10.21 -13.29 5.33
N ASP A 471 11.13 -12.81 6.16
CA ASP A 471 11.34 -13.13 7.58
C ASP A 471 10.51 -12.27 8.53
N VAL A 472 9.79 -11.27 8.01
CA VAL A 472 8.93 -10.39 8.82
C VAL A 472 7.49 -10.46 8.30
N ARG A 473 6.73 -11.41 8.86
CA ARG A 473 5.35 -11.73 8.49
C ARG A 473 4.42 -11.69 9.70
N ARG A 474 3.13 -11.50 9.45
CA ARG A 474 2.08 -11.64 10.47
C ARG A 474 1.99 -13.08 10.99
N ASP A 475 1.24 -13.30 12.07
CA ASP A 475 0.92 -14.65 12.54
C ASP A 475 0.21 -15.46 11.44
N ASN A 476 0.45 -16.77 11.49
CA ASN A 476 -0.21 -17.68 10.56
C ASN A 476 -1.69 -17.73 10.88
N TYR A 477 -2.51 -17.66 9.84
CA TYR A 477 -3.94 -17.85 10.01
C TYR A 477 -4.22 -19.35 10.09
N LYS A 478 -4.95 -19.75 11.14
CA LYS A 478 -5.37 -21.14 11.34
C LYS A 478 -6.79 -21.14 11.90
N ASN A 479 -7.72 -21.78 11.20
CA ASN A 479 -9.11 -21.87 11.63
C ASN A 479 -9.71 -23.23 11.26
N LEU A 480 -10.51 -23.78 12.18
CA LEU A 480 -11.35 -24.93 11.92
C LEU A 480 -12.79 -24.54 12.24
N ASN A 481 -13.67 -24.59 11.25
CA ASN A 481 -15.11 -24.58 11.49
C ASN A 481 -15.60 -26.02 11.39
N LEU A 482 -16.34 -26.47 12.39
CA LEU A 482 -16.84 -27.84 12.48
C LEU A 482 -18.34 -27.83 12.74
N SER A 483 -19.10 -28.61 11.97
CA SER A 483 -20.50 -28.86 12.19
C SER A 483 -20.70 -30.34 12.51
N LEU A 484 -21.45 -30.61 13.57
CA LEU A 484 -21.90 -31.93 13.95
C LEU A 484 -23.43 -31.95 13.83
N LEU A 485 -23.93 -32.85 12.99
CA LEU A 485 -25.34 -32.99 12.68
C LEU A 485 -25.82 -34.35 13.14
N LYS A 486 -27.01 -34.37 13.73
CA LYS A 486 -27.74 -35.58 14.09
C LYS A 486 -29.11 -35.50 13.44
N SER A 487 -29.44 -36.50 12.63
CA SER A 487 -30.74 -36.60 11.99
C SER A 487 -31.54 -37.77 12.56
N PHE A 488 -32.76 -37.47 12.99
CA PHE A 488 -33.79 -38.45 13.34
C PHE A 488 -34.77 -38.52 12.17
N TYR A 489 -35.14 -39.74 11.81
CA TYR A 489 -36.06 -40.02 10.70
C TYR A 489 -37.27 -40.78 11.25
N TRP A 490 -38.47 -40.36 10.86
CA TRP A 490 -39.74 -41.06 11.14
C TRP A 490 -40.49 -41.34 9.84
N ASP A 491 -41.54 -42.16 9.92
CA ASP A 491 -42.43 -42.49 8.79
C ASP A 491 -41.66 -42.88 7.52
N GLU A 492 -40.73 -43.83 7.68
CA GLU A 492 -39.86 -44.33 6.60
C GLU A 492 -38.98 -43.26 5.92
N GLY A 493 -38.86 -42.07 6.50
CA GLY A 493 -38.08 -40.95 6.00
C GLY A 493 -38.90 -39.76 5.52
N ALA A 494 -40.23 -39.81 5.60
CA ALA A 494 -41.09 -38.67 5.26
C ALA A 494 -40.83 -37.47 6.19
N GLN A 495 -40.65 -37.72 7.48
CA GLN A 495 -40.37 -36.68 8.46
C GLN A 495 -38.92 -36.74 8.96
N LYS A 496 -38.28 -35.58 9.12
CA LYS A 496 -36.89 -35.45 9.57
C LYS A 496 -36.73 -34.34 10.60
N LEU A 497 -36.21 -34.68 11.79
CA LEU A 497 -35.69 -33.70 12.75
C LEU A 497 -34.17 -33.73 12.70
N GLN A 498 -33.58 -32.58 12.44
CA GLN A 498 -32.14 -32.40 12.43
C GLN A 498 -31.73 -31.47 13.57
N PHE A 499 -30.89 -31.99 14.46
CA PHE A 499 -30.13 -31.17 15.39
C PHE A 499 -28.75 -30.90 14.80
N ARG A 500 -28.30 -29.66 14.87
CA ARG A 500 -26.99 -29.22 14.38
C ARG A 500 -26.29 -28.39 15.44
N ALA A 501 -25.05 -28.75 15.73
CA ALA A 501 -24.12 -27.93 16.50
C ALA A 501 -22.99 -27.45 15.56
N GLU A 502 -22.87 -26.14 15.40
CA GLU A 502 -21.82 -25.50 14.61
C GLU A 502 -20.82 -24.82 15.55
N PHE A 503 -19.54 -25.16 15.38
CA PHE A 503 -18.42 -24.64 16.13
C PHE A 503 -17.54 -23.83 15.16
N LEU A 504 -17.71 -22.51 15.18
CA LEU A 504 -16.82 -21.60 14.47
C LEU A 504 -15.56 -21.40 15.31
N ASN A 505 -14.39 -21.55 14.70
CA ASN A 505 -13.12 -21.67 15.44
C ASN A 505 -13.21 -22.77 16.52
N ALA A 506 -13.51 -23.99 16.10
CA ALA A 506 -13.83 -25.15 16.94
C ALA A 506 -12.76 -25.48 17.99
N PHE A 507 -11.49 -25.12 17.75
CA PHE A 507 -10.40 -25.31 18.71
C PHE A 507 -10.04 -24.05 19.51
N ASN A 508 -10.73 -22.93 19.28
CA ASN A 508 -10.41 -21.63 19.88
C ASN A 508 -8.95 -21.22 19.64
N TRP A 509 -8.43 -21.49 18.44
CA TRP A 509 -7.08 -21.05 18.08
C TRP A 509 -7.04 -19.53 17.99
N VAL A 510 -6.02 -18.94 18.62
CA VAL A 510 -5.78 -17.49 18.59
C VAL A 510 -4.81 -17.18 17.46
N VAL A 511 -5.21 -16.25 16.61
CA VAL A 511 -4.34 -15.59 15.63
C VAL A 511 -3.97 -14.23 16.19
N LEU A 512 -2.68 -13.98 16.35
CA LEU A 512 -2.18 -12.71 16.89
C LEU A 512 -2.37 -11.57 15.88
N GLY A 513 -2.56 -10.35 16.38
CA GLY A 513 -2.71 -9.14 15.58
C GLY A 513 -1.43 -8.73 14.86
N THR A 514 -1.48 -7.61 14.14
CA THR A 514 -0.30 -7.07 13.45
C THR A 514 0.63 -6.39 14.48
N PRO A 515 1.94 -6.68 14.49
CA PRO A 515 2.87 -5.98 15.37
C PRO A 515 3.05 -4.52 14.94
N VAL A 516 3.50 -3.68 15.87
CA VAL A 516 3.89 -2.29 15.57
C VAL A 516 5.05 -2.29 14.57
N SER A 517 4.87 -1.65 13.41
CA SER A 517 5.79 -1.74 12.26
C SER A 517 6.52 -0.44 11.90
N SER A 518 6.47 0.59 12.76
CA SER A 518 7.27 1.81 12.61
C SER A 518 8.48 1.76 13.53
N VAL A 519 9.68 1.90 12.96
CA VAL A 519 10.93 2.10 13.71
C VAL A 519 10.83 3.44 14.48
N GLY A 520 11.51 3.60 15.61
CA GLY A 520 11.64 4.91 16.26
C GLY A 520 10.32 5.57 16.70
N SER A 521 9.34 4.78 17.17
CA SER A 521 8.03 5.25 17.63
C SER A 521 8.09 6.00 18.99
N GLY A 522 8.89 7.07 19.00
CA GLY A 522 8.99 8.11 20.02
C GLY A 522 9.03 9.48 19.33
N ALA A 523 7.86 9.99 18.95
CA ALA A 523 7.59 11.41 18.74
C ALA A 523 6.49 11.81 19.75
N PRO A 524 6.38 13.08 20.18
CA PRO A 524 5.83 13.49 21.48
C PRO A 524 4.34 13.20 21.73
N ASN A 525 3.60 12.70 20.74
CA ASN A 525 2.28 12.13 20.96
C ASN A 525 2.40 10.63 21.28
N ALA A 526 2.78 10.38 22.53
CA ALA A 526 2.90 9.07 23.14
C ALA A 526 1.59 8.27 23.05
N ASN A 527 1.57 7.20 22.25
CA ASN A 527 0.77 6.00 22.52
C ASN A 527 1.22 4.73 21.76
N LEU A 528 2.20 4.82 20.84
CA LEU A 528 2.77 3.64 20.18
C LEU A 528 4.25 3.43 20.55
N THR A 529 4.55 3.28 21.83
CA THR A 529 5.82 2.63 22.23
C THR A 529 5.79 1.15 21.78
N GLY A 530 6.94 0.54 21.47
CA GLY A 530 7.02 -0.91 21.28
C GLY A 530 7.01 -1.42 19.85
N PHE A 531 7.87 -0.88 18.98
CA PHE A 531 8.22 -1.50 17.70
C PHE A 531 8.43 -3.02 17.84
N GLY A 532 7.78 -3.81 17.00
CA GLY A 532 7.80 -5.27 17.07
C GLY A 532 6.83 -5.90 18.09
N GLN A 533 6.18 -5.13 18.97
CA GLN A 533 5.20 -5.68 19.91
C GLN A 533 3.84 -5.92 19.26
N ILE A 534 3.15 -6.98 19.70
CA ILE A 534 1.75 -7.26 19.35
C ILE A 534 0.86 -6.90 20.53
N ARG A 535 -0.21 -6.14 20.28
CA ARG A 535 -1.15 -5.67 21.32
C ARG A 535 -2.59 -6.13 21.12
N THR A 536 -2.87 -6.83 20.03
CA THR A 536 -4.23 -7.15 19.61
C THR A 536 -4.34 -8.60 19.17
N GLN A 537 -5.57 -9.10 19.17
CA GLN A 537 -5.94 -10.38 18.56
C GLN A 537 -6.51 -10.13 17.16
N GLY A 538 -6.14 -10.98 16.19
CA GLY A 538 -6.52 -10.85 14.79
C GLY A 538 -7.76 -11.65 14.37
N ASN A 539 -8.29 -12.53 15.22
CA ASN A 539 -9.47 -13.34 14.94
C ASN A 539 -10.48 -13.33 16.09
N THR A 540 -11.69 -13.86 15.85
CA THR A 540 -12.70 -14.02 16.91
C THR A 540 -12.48 -15.30 17.72
N PRO A 541 -12.86 -15.31 19.02
CA PRO A 541 -12.93 -16.54 19.81
C PRO A 541 -13.90 -17.56 19.21
N ARG A 542 -13.92 -18.76 19.77
CA ARG A 542 -14.88 -19.80 19.43
C ARG A 542 -16.32 -19.29 19.58
N ASN A 543 -17.13 -19.51 18.56
CA ASN A 543 -18.56 -19.25 18.59
C ASN A 543 -19.31 -20.56 18.33
N VAL A 544 -20.31 -20.85 19.16
CA VAL A 544 -21.10 -22.09 19.08
C VAL A 544 -22.54 -21.73 18.77
N GLN A 545 -23.08 -22.36 17.73
CA GLN A 545 -24.46 -22.16 17.30
C GLN A 545 -25.18 -23.50 17.32
N LEU A 546 -26.39 -23.51 17.86
CA LEU A 546 -27.26 -24.68 17.90
C LEU A 546 -28.48 -24.39 17.03
N VAL A 547 -28.80 -25.33 16.14
CA VAL A 547 -29.93 -25.22 15.22
C VAL A 547 -30.75 -26.50 15.32
N LEU A 548 -32.06 -26.32 15.45
CA LEU A 548 -33.03 -27.40 15.34
C LEU A 548 -33.90 -27.12 14.11
N ARG A 549 -33.97 -28.10 13.20
CA ARG A 549 -34.83 -28.01 12.01
C ARG A 549 -35.69 -29.25 11.92
N TYR A 550 -36.98 -29.05 11.77
CA TYR A 550 -37.94 -30.10 11.44
C TYR A 550 -38.37 -29.93 9.97
N THR A 551 -38.47 -31.04 9.25
CA THR A 551 -38.91 -31.10 7.85
C THR A 551 -40.05 -32.12 7.78
N PHE A 552 -41.18 -31.68 7.23
CA PHE A 552 -42.40 -32.46 7.03
C PHE A 552 -42.39 -33.22 5.72
#